data_AF-F9ENR2-F1
#
_entry.id   AF-F9ENR2-F1
#
_cell.length_a   1.000
_cell.length_b   1.000
_cell.length_c   1.000
_cell.angle_alpha   90.00
_cell.angle_beta   90.00
_cell.angle_gamma   90.00
#
_symmetry.space_group_name_H-M   'P 1'
#
loop_
_entity.id
_entity.type
_entity.pdbx_description
1 polymer ?
#
loop_
_entity_poly.entity_id
_entity_poly.type
_entity_poly.pdbx_seq_one_letter_code
_entity_poly.pdbx_strand_id
1 'polypeptide(L)'
;MIVVNDILTTDIDFNDTYVAIGNFDGVHYGHKKLINETVRAARENGKQAVVFTFANHPMEILFPEKKFDYINTNEEKLYLLESLGIDVVVMQKVDKNFLEYTPLEFVRILKNKLKVKEIFIGFNFSFGKGGVGKAKDLEYLAEIHNIKVTELPPVTLDGELVSSSAIRKK
;
A
#
# COMPACT_ATOMS: atom_id res chain seq x y z
N MET A 1 16.06 -3.68 -5.47
CA MET A 1 14.59 -3.74 -5.45
C MET A 1 14.03 -3.57 -6.87
N ILE A 2 12.92 -4.23 -7.23
CA ILE A 2 12.23 -4.03 -8.53
C ILE A 2 11.16 -2.94 -8.37
N VAL A 3 10.97 -2.08 -9.37
CA VAL A 3 9.91 -1.06 -9.38
C VAL A 3 8.94 -1.31 -10.54
N VAL A 4 7.65 -1.39 -10.23
CA VAL A 4 6.55 -1.61 -11.18
C VAL A 4 5.66 -0.37 -11.19
N ASN A 5 5.56 0.32 -12.33
CA ASN A 5 4.83 1.60 -12.41
C ASN A 5 3.33 1.42 -12.69
N ASP A 6 2.93 0.26 -13.21
CA ASP A 6 1.53 -0.08 -13.46
C ASP A 6 1.32 -1.59 -13.34
N ILE A 7 0.50 -1.99 -12.36
CA ILE A 7 0.21 -3.41 -12.09
C ILE A 7 -0.67 -4.05 -13.16
N LEU A 8 -1.40 -3.25 -13.93
CA LEU A 8 -2.35 -3.75 -14.91
C LEU A 8 -1.65 -4.22 -16.18
N THR A 9 -0.53 -3.55 -16.53
CA THR A 9 0.22 -3.74 -17.78
C THR A 9 1.57 -4.43 -17.60
N THR A 10 2.03 -4.64 -16.36
CA THR A 10 3.30 -5.35 -16.12
C THR A 10 3.28 -6.80 -16.60
N ASP A 11 4.40 -7.25 -17.16
CA ASP A 11 4.66 -8.63 -17.58
C ASP A 11 5.41 -9.44 -16.51
N ILE A 12 5.65 -8.87 -15.34
CA ILE A 12 6.30 -9.58 -14.23
C ILE A 12 5.38 -10.70 -13.77
N ASP A 13 5.85 -11.94 -13.89
CA ASP A 13 5.19 -13.09 -13.30
C ASP A 13 5.58 -13.21 -11.82
N PHE A 14 4.71 -12.70 -10.96
CA PHE A 14 4.89 -12.80 -9.52
C PHE A 14 4.69 -14.24 -9.05
N ASN A 15 5.45 -14.65 -8.03
CA ASN A 15 5.08 -15.82 -7.22
C ASN A 15 4.20 -15.37 -6.05
N ASP A 16 3.89 -16.27 -5.12
CA ASP A 16 3.19 -15.89 -3.89
C ASP A 16 3.85 -14.67 -3.21
N THR A 17 3.09 -13.61 -2.96
CA THR A 17 3.58 -12.36 -2.37
C THR A 17 2.92 -12.01 -1.03
N TYR A 18 3.64 -11.23 -0.24
CA TYR A 18 3.17 -10.60 1.00
C TYR A 18 3.21 -9.09 0.77
N VAL A 19 2.05 -8.44 0.83
CA VAL A 19 1.87 -7.09 0.26
C VAL A 19 1.47 -6.10 1.35
N ALA A 20 2.27 -5.06 1.58
CA ALA A 20 1.86 -3.89 2.35
C ALA A 20 1.18 -2.88 1.42
N ILE A 21 0.02 -2.34 1.80
CA ILE A 21 -0.73 -1.38 0.98
C ILE A 21 -0.88 -0.04 1.71
N GLY A 22 -0.55 1.05 1.03
CA GLY A 22 -0.68 2.40 1.59
C GLY A 22 -0.07 3.49 0.71
N ASN A 23 -0.28 4.76 1.07
CA ASN A 23 0.33 5.91 0.36
C ASN A 23 1.85 6.05 0.64
N PHE A 24 2.26 5.58 1.82
CA PHE A 24 3.64 5.59 2.32
C PHE A 24 4.37 6.95 2.22
N ASP A 25 3.64 8.06 2.20
CA ASP A 25 4.26 9.39 2.17
C ASP A 25 4.94 9.71 3.51
N GLY A 26 6.20 10.10 3.45
CA GLY A 26 7.06 10.31 4.61
C GLY A 26 7.70 9.05 5.20
N VAL A 27 7.27 7.84 4.78
CA VAL A 27 7.68 6.52 5.33
C VAL A 27 7.94 6.59 6.85
N HIS A 28 7.00 7.19 7.58
CA HIS A 28 7.13 7.47 9.00
C HIS A 28 7.10 6.20 9.86
N TYR A 29 7.27 6.33 11.17
CA TYR A 29 7.40 5.19 12.07
C TYR A 29 6.24 4.18 11.98
N GLY A 30 4.99 4.65 11.82
CA GLY A 30 3.84 3.79 11.52
C GLY A 30 3.99 2.96 10.24
N HIS A 31 4.45 3.57 9.14
CA HIS A 31 4.73 2.87 7.89
C HIS A 31 5.86 1.85 8.06
N LYS A 32 6.94 2.22 8.76
CA LYS A 32 8.06 1.31 9.02
C LYS A 32 7.63 0.06 9.76
N LYS A 33 6.75 0.19 10.77
CA LYS A 33 6.18 -1.00 11.46
C LYS A 33 5.41 -1.89 10.50
N LEU A 34 4.52 -1.31 9.68
CA LEU A 34 3.75 -2.05 8.69
C LEU A 34 4.64 -2.82 7.71
N ILE A 35 5.62 -2.12 7.14
CA ILE A 35 6.58 -2.68 6.18
C ILE A 35 7.41 -3.79 6.83
N ASN A 36 7.92 -3.58 8.04
CA ASN A 36 8.73 -4.58 8.75
C ASN A 36 7.94 -5.87 9.04
N GLU A 37 6.66 -5.76 9.40
CA GLU A 37 5.79 -6.94 9.58
C GLU A 37 5.57 -7.69 8.27
N THR A 38 5.37 -6.96 7.16
CA THR A 38 5.27 -7.56 5.82
C THR A 38 6.55 -8.27 5.43
N VAL A 39 7.71 -7.64 5.62
CA VAL A 39 9.02 -8.24 5.33
C VAL A 39 9.22 -9.47 6.20
N ARG A 40 8.97 -9.42 7.50
CA ARG A 40 9.09 -10.57 8.39
C ARG A 40 8.28 -11.76 7.88
N ALA A 41 6.99 -11.57 7.62
CA ALA A 41 6.10 -12.63 7.17
C ALA A 41 6.52 -13.19 5.79
N ALA A 42 6.95 -12.33 4.87
CA ALA A 42 7.49 -12.77 3.59
C ALA A 42 8.72 -13.67 3.76
N ARG A 43 9.67 -13.27 4.60
CA ARG A 43 10.92 -14.02 4.86
C ARG A 43 10.67 -15.34 5.56
N GLU A 44 9.78 -15.38 6.55
CA GLU A 44 9.37 -16.61 7.24
C GLU A 44 8.79 -17.67 6.29
N ASN A 45 8.20 -17.22 5.16
CA ASN A 45 7.60 -18.09 4.15
C ASN A 45 8.46 -18.25 2.89
N GLY A 46 9.68 -17.69 2.87
CA GLY A 46 10.57 -17.71 1.70
C GLY A 46 9.97 -17.04 0.46
N LYS A 47 9.13 -16.01 0.65
CA LYS A 47 8.38 -15.29 -0.38
C LYS A 47 8.84 -13.83 -0.51
N GLN A 48 8.31 -13.15 -1.52
CA GLN A 48 8.62 -11.76 -1.81
C GLN A 48 7.79 -10.80 -0.94
N ALA A 49 8.46 -9.81 -0.36
CA ALA A 49 7.86 -8.67 0.30
C ALA A 49 7.62 -7.56 -0.73
N VAL A 50 6.36 -7.14 -0.83
CA VAL A 50 5.91 -6.17 -1.83
C VAL A 50 5.28 -4.98 -1.13
N VAL A 51 5.57 -3.79 -1.62
CA VAL A 51 4.79 -2.59 -1.27
C VAL A 51 3.94 -2.19 -2.47
N PHE A 52 2.63 -2.10 -2.25
CA PHE A 52 1.71 -1.45 -3.17
C PHE A 52 1.48 -0.02 -2.70
N THR A 53 1.99 0.93 -3.47
CA THR A 53 1.92 2.37 -3.20
C THR A 53 1.54 3.14 -4.45
N PHE A 54 1.39 4.45 -4.33
CA PHE A 54 0.97 5.32 -5.41
C PHE A 54 2.07 6.32 -5.78
N ALA A 55 2.26 6.51 -7.10
CA ALA A 55 3.19 7.49 -7.68
C ALA A 55 2.69 8.93 -7.48
N ASN A 56 1.38 9.08 -7.41
CA ASN A 56 0.69 10.34 -7.17
C ASN A 56 -0.50 10.08 -6.24
N HIS A 57 -0.80 11.05 -5.37
CA HIS A 57 -1.79 10.88 -4.33
C HIS A 57 -3.19 10.88 -4.96
N PRO A 58 -4.11 9.98 -4.57
CA PRO A 58 -5.47 9.94 -5.14
C PRO A 58 -6.21 11.28 -5.10
N MET A 59 -5.94 12.10 -4.07
CA MET A 59 -6.54 13.43 -3.93
C MET A 59 -6.13 14.41 -5.04
N GLU A 60 -4.97 14.26 -5.68
CA GLU A 60 -4.59 15.12 -6.81
C GLU A 60 -5.46 14.84 -8.05
N ILE A 61 -5.97 13.62 -8.19
CA ILE A 61 -6.86 13.26 -9.30
C ILE A 61 -8.30 13.69 -8.99
N LEU A 62 -8.71 13.57 -7.72
CA LEU A 62 -10.05 13.96 -7.27
C LEU A 62 -10.23 15.49 -7.15
N PHE A 63 -9.16 16.20 -6.80
CA PHE A 63 -9.14 17.65 -6.55
C PHE A 63 -7.93 18.28 -7.25
N PRO A 64 -7.91 18.33 -8.59
CA PRO A 64 -6.76 18.81 -9.37
C PRO A 64 -6.39 20.27 -9.10
N GLU A 65 -7.32 21.06 -8.55
CA GLU A 65 -7.10 22.44 -8.13
C GLU A 65 -6.31 22.57 -6.82
N LYS A 66 -6.17 21.48 -6.05
CA LYS A 66 -5.46 21.47 -4.76
C LYS A 66 -4.07 20.87 -4.93
N LYS A 67 -3.06 21.65 -4.60
CA LYS A 67 -1.69 21.14 -4.49
C LYS A 67 -1.59 20.17 -3.32
N PHE A 68 -1.01 19.00 -3.57
CA PHE A 68 -0.66 18.05 -2.52
C PHE A 68 0.80 18.26 -2.11
N ASP A 69 1.02 18.62 -0.84
CA ASP A 69 2.37 18.80 -0.30
C ASP A 69 2.92 17.45 0.18
N TYR A 70 3.80 16.87 -0.62
CA TYR A 70 4.48 15.63 -0.30
C TYR A 70 5.53 15.81 0.79
N ILE A 71 5.64 14.82 1.69
CA ILE A 71 6.74 14.77 2.66
C ILE A 71 8.01 14.25 1.97
N ASN A 72 7.87 13.25 1.10
CA ASN A 72 8.98 12.70 0.33
C ASN A 72 8.74 12.79 -1.17
N THR A 73 9.83 12.95 -1.93
CA THR A 73 9.81 12.66 -3.37
C THR A 73 9.60 11.15 -3.59
N ASN A 74 9.18 10.75 -4.79
CA ASN A 74 9.08 9.33 -5.12
C ASN A 74 10.45 8.62 -5.05
N GLU A 75 11.54 9.32 -5.36
CA GLU A 75 12.91 8.79 -5.25
C GLU A 75 13.31 8.52 -3.80
N GLU A 76 13.03 9.47 -2.89
CA GLU A 76 13.26 9.30 -1.46
C GLU A 76 12.38 8.17 -0.88
N LYS A 77 11.11 8.11 -1.30
CA LYS A 77 10.20 7.03 -0.91
C LYS A 77 10.78 5.67 -1.32
N LEU A 78 11.23 5.51 -2.57
CA LEU A 78 11.84 4.28 -3.06
C LEU A 78 13.10 3.91 -2.27
N TYR A 79 13.98 4.88 -2.02
CA TYR A 79 15.19 4.67 -1.21
C TYR A 79 14.86 4.15 0.20
N LEU A 80 13.86 4.76 0.86
CA LEU A 80 13.42 4.35 2.19
C LEU A 80 12.79 2.95 2.17
N LEU A 81 11.97 2.63 1.17
CA LEU A 81 11.37 1.29 1.02
C LEU A 81 12.43 0.21 0.77
N GLU A 82 13.43 0.50 -0.06
CA GLU A 82 14.55 -0.43 -0.31
C GLU A 82 15.35 -0.69 0.96
N SER A 83 15.63 0.37 1.76
CA SER A 83 16.35 0.25 3.03
C SER A 83 15.63 -0.61 4.07
N LEU A 84 14.32 -0.82 3.93
CA LEU A 84 13.51 -1.66 4.80
C LEU A 84 13.44 -3.12 4.32
N GLY A 85 14.10 -3.47 3.22
CA GLY A 85 14.20 -4.84 2.73
C GLY A 85 13.03 -5.28 1.84
N ILE A 86 12.34 -4.32 1.19
CA ILE A 86 11.32 -4.62 0.19
C ILE A 86 11.94 -5.14 -1.11
N ASP A 87 11.35 -6.20 -1.66
CA ASP A 87 11.82 -6.81 -2.92
C ASP A 87 11.24 -6.09 -4.14
N VAL A 88 9.95 -5.74 -4.07
CA VAL A 88 9.21 -5.10 -5.16
C VAL A 88 8.37 -3.94 -4.65
N VAL A 89 8.43 -2.81 -5.35
CA VAL A 89 7.51 -1.68 -5.15
C VAL A 89 6.63 -1.55 -6.37
N VAL A 90 5.33 -1.74 -6.19
CA VAL A 90 4.32 -1.29 -7.15
C VAL A 90 4.06 0.18 -6.88
N MET A 91 4.63 1.05 -7.71
CA MET A 91 4.44 2.49 -7.70
C MET A 91 3.31 2.85 -8.67
N GLN A 92 2.08 2.47 -8.31
CA GLN A 92 0.93 2.60 -9.21
C GLN A 92 0.64 4.07 -9.52
N LYS A 93 0.63 4.42 -10.80
CA LYS A 93 0.09 5.71 -11.24
C LYS A 93 -1.42 5.71 -11.06
N VAL A 94 -1.94 6.68 -10.32
CA VAL A 94 -3.39 6.85 -10.10
C VAL A 94 -3.94 7.76 -11.19
N ASP A 95 -4.92 7.27 -11.92
CA ASP A 95 -5.72 8.05 -12.85
C ASP A 95 -7.23 7.86 -12.57
N LYS A 96 -8.07 8.53 -13.37
CA LYS A 96 -9.52 8.44 -13.19
C LYS A 96 -10.05 7.01 -13.36
N ASN A 97 -9.48 6.23 -14.27
CA ASN A 97 -9.94 4.86 -14.50
C ASN A 97 -9.58 3.96 -13.31
N PHE A 98 -8.39 4.13 -12.76
CA PHE A 98 -7.96 3.39 -11.58
C PHE A 98 -8.85 3.67 -10.36
N LEU A 99 -9.31 4.92 -10.21
CA LEU A 99 -10.22 5.29 -9.11
C LEU A 99 -11.64 4.73 -9.25
N GLU A 100 -12.00 4.19 -10.41
CA GLU A 100 -13.32 3.59 -10.63
C GLU A 100 -13.40 2.12 -10.20
N TYR A 101 -12.27 1.46 -9.91
CA TYR A 101 -12.26 0.08 -9.45
C TYR A 101 -13.03 -0.07 -8.15
N THR A 102 -14.03 -0.95 -8.15
CA THR A 102 -14.75 -1.35 -6.95
C THR A 102 -13.81 -2.09 -5.97
N PRO A 103 -14.17 -2.18 -4.67
CA PRO A 103 -13.42 -2.99 -3.72
C PRO A 103 -13.14 -4.43 -4.21
N LEU A 104 -14.14 -5.10 -4.80
CA LEU A 104 -13.99 -6.45 -5.33
C LEU A 104 -12.99 -6.52 -6.49
N GLU A 105 -13.06 -5.58 -7.43
CA GLU A 105 -12.13 -5.53 -8.57
C GLU A 105 -10.70 -5.27 -8.10
N PHE A 106 -10.51 -4.39 -7.12
CA PHE A 106 -9.20 -4.14 -6.54
C PHE A 106 -8.61 -5.40 -5.91
N VAL A 107 -9.38 -6.15 -5.11
CA VAL A 107 -8.93 -7.44 -4.55
C VAL A 107 -8.60 -8.46 -5.63
N ARG A 108 -9.39 -8.52 -6.72
CA ARG A 108 -9.09 -9.38 -7.87
C ARG A 108 -7.80 -8.99 -8.57
N ILE A 109 -7.49 -7.69 -8.70
CA ILE A 109 -6.21 -7.22 -9.23
C ILE A 109 -5.07 -7.73 -8.34
N LEU A 110 -5.15 -7.54 -7.01
CA LEU A 110 -4.13 -8.03 -6.08
C LEU A 110 -3.94 -9.55 -6.17
N LYS A 111 -5.05 -10.31 -6.27
CA LYS A 111 -4.99 -11.76 -6.40
C LYS A 111 -4.33 -12.19 -7.71
N ASN A 112 -4.77 -11.64 -8.83
CA ASN A 112 -4.41 -12.13 -10.15
C ASN A 112 -3.06 -11.61 -10.62
N LYS A 113 -2.72 -10.37 -10.29
CA LYS A 113 -1.49 -9.71 -10.75
C LYS A 113 -0.34 -9.86 -9.77
N LEU A 114 -0.60 -9.88 -8.45
CA LEU A 114 0.46 -10.05 -7.44
C LEU A 114 0.51 -11.44 -6.82
N LYS A 115 -0.47 -12.32 -7.09
CA LYS A 115 -0.59 -13.64 -6.44
C LYS A 115 -0.49 -13.54 -4.91
N VAL A 116 -1.13 -12.51 -4.34
CA VAL A 116 -1.02 -12.21 -2.90
C VAL A 116 -1.51 -13.37 -2.03
N LYS A 117 -0.80 -13.61 -0.93
CA LYS A 117 -1.16 -14.56 0.14
C LYS A 117 -1.54 -13.86 1.43
N GLU A 118 -0.88 -12.75 1.73
CA GLU A 118 -1.20 -11.94 2.90
C GLU A 118 -1.09 -10.45 2.55
N ILE A 119 -2.11 -9.69 2.96
CA ILE A 119 -2.19 -8.24 2.81
C ILE A 119 -2.00 -7.59 4.18
N PHE A 120 -1.12 -6.61 4.25
CA PHE A 120 -0.86 -5.81 5.45
C PHE A 120 -1.36 -4.38 5.23
N ILE A 121 -2.20 -3.90 6.13
CA ILE A 121 -2.76 -2.55 6.11
C ILE A 121 -2.64 -1.88 7.48
N GLY A 122 -2.59 -0.55 7.51
CA GLY A 122 -2.67 0.22 8.75
C GLY A 122 -4.11 0.54 9.14
N PHE A 123 -4.31 0.87 10.41
CA PHE A 123 -5.55 1.46 10.90
C PHE A 123 -5.96 2.67 10.03
N ASN A 124 -7.25 2.79 9.70
CA ASN A 124 -7.81 3.77 8.75
C ASN A 124 -7.54 3.49 7.26
N PHE A 125 -7.15 2.28 6.88
CA PHE A 125 -7.10 1.89 5.48
C PHE A 125 -8.47 2.04 4.79
N SER A 126 -8.46 2.60 3.58
CA SER A 126 -9.63 2.67 2.72
C SER A 126 -9.26 2.44 1.26
N PHE A 127 -10.13 1.80 0.50
CA PHE A 127 -9.85 1.42 -0.88
C PHE A 127 -11.12 1.31 -1.74
N GLY A 128 -10.91 1.08 -3.04
CA GLY A 128 -11.97 1.02 -4.04
C GLY A 128 -12.59 2.39 -4.33
N LYS A 129 -13.51 2.41 -5.30
CA LYS A 129 -14.18 3.61 -5.78
C LYS A 129 -14.76 4.43 -4.63
N GLY A 130 -14.37 5.70 -4.57
CA GLY A 130 -14.79 6.62 -3.50
C GLY A 130 -14.25 6.29 -2.10
N GLY A 131 -13.29 5.37 -1.96
CA GLY A 131 -12.73 4.96 -0.67
C GLY A 131 -13.73 4.27 0.25
N VAL A 132 -14.75 3.63 -0.34
CA VAL A 132 -15.87 3.00 0.39
C VAL A 132 -15.44 1.73 1.13
N GLY A 133 -14.48 0.97 0.59
CA GLY A 133 -13.99 -0.25 1.23
C GLY A 133 -13.12 0.07 2.44
N LYS A 134 -13.31 -0.66 3.54
CA LYS A 134 -12.55 -0.59 4.79
C LYS A 134 -11.86 -1.93 5.08
N ALA A 135 -11.10 -2.00 6.17
CA ALA A 135 -10.38 -3.21 6.57
C ALA A 135 -11.30 -4.46 6.63
N LYS A 136 -12.51 -4.35 7.20
CA LYS A 136 -13.49 -5.45 7.25
C LYS A 136 -13.97 -5.90 5.87
N ASP A 137 -14.19 -4.97 4.96
CA ASP A 137 -14.58 -5.30 3.58
C ASP A 137 -13.43 -6.01 2.87
N LEU A 138 -12.19 -5.56 3.10
CA LEU A 138 -11.00 -6.21 2.55
C LEU A 138 -10.89 -7.64 3.07
N GLU A 139 -11.05 -7.87 4.37
CA GLU A 139 -11.01 -9.20 4.99
C GLU A 139 -12.05 -10.13 4.37
N TYR A 140 -13.31 -9.70 4.30
CA TYR A 140 -14.40 -10.47 3.69
C TYR A 140 -14.15 -10.80 2.21
N LEU A 141 -13.71 -9.80 1.42
CA LEU A 141 -13.45 -9.99 -0.01
C LEU A 141 -12.15 -10.79 -0.28
N ALA A 142 -11.21 -10.80 0.66
CA ALA A 142 -9.97 -11.55 0.59
C ALA A 142 -10.16 -13.03 0.95
N GLU A 143 -11.07 -13.34 1.88
CA GLU A 143 -11.36 -14.69 2.37
C GLU A 143 -11.72 -15.65 1.24
N ILE A 144 -12.61 -15.23 0.32
CA ILE A 144 -13.02 -16.03 -0.86
C ILE A 144 -11.86 -16.40 -1.79
N HIS A 145 -10.72 -15.71 -1.66
CA HIS A 145 -9.52 -15.90 -2.46
C HIS A 145 -8.37 -16.57 -1.68
N ASN A 146 -8.65 -17.03 -0.45
CA ASN A 146 -7.67 -17.56 0.51
C ASN A 146 -6.49 -16.59 0.71
N ILE A 147 -6.81 -15.30 0.87
CA ILE A 147 -5.84 -14.25 1.18
C ILE A 147 -6.05 -13.86 2.64
N LYS A 148 -4.98 -13.91 3.44
CA LYS A 148 -5.00 -13.41 4.82
C LYS A 148 -4.90 -11.88 4.82
N VAL A 149 -5.60 -11.22 5.75
CA VAL A 149 -5.48 -9.79 5.97
C VAL A 149 -4.99 -9.54 7.39
N THR A 150 -3.96 -8.72 7.52
CA THR A 150 -3.38 -8.32 8.81
C THR A 150 -3.44 -6.79 8.91
N GLU A 151 -4.33 -6.31 9.77
CA GLU A 151 -4.43 -4.89 10.11
C GLU A 151 -3.54 -4.56 11.32
N LEU A 152 -2.67 -3.56 11.17
CA LEU A 152 -1.83 -3.08 12.27
C LEU A 152 -2.50 -1.91 13.00
N PRO A 153 -2.39 -1.88 14.35
CA PRO A 153 -2.93 -0.79 15.14
C PRO A 153 -2.19 0.54 14.89
N PRO A 154 -2.81 1.68 15.26
CA PRO A 154 -2.13 2.97 15.24
C PRO A 154 -0.87 2.99 16.07
N VAL A 155 0.08 3.79 15.61
CA VAL A 155 1.29 4.09 16.37
C VAL A 155 1.19 5.51 16.92
N THR A 156 1.40 5.63 18.22
CA THR A 156 1.44 6.92 18.92
C THR A 156 2.85 7.22 19.43
N LEU A 157 3.18 8.50 19.51
CA LEU A 157 4.39 9.03 20.13
C LEU A 157 3.97 10.18 21.05
N ASP A 158 4.31 10.09 22.34
CA ASP A 158 3.89 11.06 23.37
C ASP A 158 2.38 11.31 23.43
N GLY A 159 1.58 10.28 23.14
CA GLY A 159 0.12 10.35 23.09
C GLY A 159 -0.46 10.91 21.78
N GLU A 160 0.38 11.42 20.87
CA GLU A 160 -0.03 11.90 19.56
C GLU A 160 0.05 10.79 18.50
N LEU A 161 -0.91 10.80 17.56
CA LEU A 161 -0.92 9.86 16.46
C LEU A 161 0.18 10.16 15.44
N VAL A 162 1.03 9.18 15.16
CA VAL A 162 2.04 9.29 14.08
C VAL A 162 1.36 9.08 12.73
N SER A 163 1.30 10.14 11.92
CA SER A 163 0.72 10.12 10.57
C SER A 163 1.37 11.18 9.66
N SER A 164 1.30 10.99 8.34
CA SER A 164 1.76 12.00 7.38
C SER A 164 1.06 13.36 7.59
N SER A 165 -0.23 13.35 7.93
CA SER A 165 -0.98 14.59 8.22
C SER A 165 -0.45 15.33 9.45
N ALA A 166 0.00 14.62 10.49
CA ALA A 166 0.62 15.24 11.65
C ALA A 166 2.01 15.79 11.32
N ILE A 167 2.79 15.07 10.50
CA ILE A 167 4.12 15.50 10.08
C ILE A 167 4.07 16.77 9.23
N ARG A 168 3.14 16.87 8.28
CA ARG A 168 3.00 18.08 7.43
C ARG A 168 2.61 19.35 8.19
N LYS A 169 2.07 19.23 9.40
CA LYS A 169 1.63 20.36 10.24
C LYS A 169 2.73 20.86 11.18
N LYS A 170 3.85 20.14 11.29
CA LYS A 170 5.01 20.55 12.08
C LYS A 170 5.97 21.34 11.22
#